data_AF-A0A8B6EB43-F1
#
_entry.id   AF-A0A8B6EB43-F1
#
_cell.length_a   1.000
_cell.length_b   1.000
_cell.length_c   1.000
_cell.angle_alpha   90.00
_cell.angle_beta   90.00
_cell.angle_gamma   90.00
#
_symmetry.space_group_name_H-M   'P 1'
#
loop_
_entity.id
_entity.type
_entity.pdbx_description
1 polymer ?
#
loop_
_entity_poly.entity_id
_entity_poly.type
_entity_poly.pdbx_seq_one_letter_code
_entity_poly.pdbx_strand_id
1 'polypeptide(L)'
;MADSTLTQDISIALYRYMCHNIVGSEEHVNTIRLMNTARDNLLCDNRAAVMITSGSFGEGLDMKGSDPDLMFVHKRIEVYEDVQPNLNTSITYFSMETDNVKPGFTQLLLKHACLQFVFDVCEKINGKYYCSSALYKESLMVGQQMKIHGPCISDDDGWFDHAFCFHCKSWISIAKQWIGRSNNSWPNYIMSNK
;
A
#
# COMPACT_ATOMS: atom_id res chain seq x y z
N MET A 1 -9.17 -13.04 43.50
CA MET A 1 -9.12 -11.66 42.98
C MET A 1 -7.66 -11.37 42.73
N ALA A 2 -7.22 -11.32 41.47
CA ALA A 2 -5.85 -10.87 41.17
C ALA A 2 -5.70 -9.43 41.66
N ASP A 3 -4.58 -9.14 42.31
CA ASP A 3 -4.30 -7.84 42.91
C ASP A 3 -4.24 -6.76 41.82
N SER A 4 -5.24 -5.89 41.81
CA SER A 4 -5.40 -4.82 40.83
C SER A 4 -4.19 -3.89 40.78
N THR A 5 -3.48 -3.76 41.91
CA THR A 5 -2.31 -2.89 42.04
C THR A 5 -1.10 -3.49 41.30
N LEU A 6 -0.85 -4.79 41.46
CA LEU A 6 0.22 -5.48 40.72
C LEU A 6 0.01 -5.40 39.19
N THR A 7 -1.24 -5.54 38.74
CA THR A 7 -1.59 -5.44 37.31
C THR A 7 -1.33 -4.03 36.76
N GLN A 8 -1.64 -3.01 37.55
CA GLN A 8 -1.39 -1.61 37.19
C GLN A 8 0.10 -1.30 37.13
N ASP A 9 0.88 -1.77 38.11
CA ASP A 9 2.33 -1.56 38.16
C ASP A 9 3.06 -2.21 36.99
N ILE A 10 2.68 -3.44 36.62
CA ILE A 10 3.21 -4.13 35.43
C ILE A 10 2.87 -3.34 34.16
N SER A 11 1.63 -2.84 34.04
CA SER A 11 1.20 -2.07 32.86
C SER A 11 2.01 -0.79 32.70
N ILE A 12 2.26 -0.06 33.80
CA ILE A 12 3.07 1.17 33.80
C ILE A 12 4.52 0.85 33.47
N ALA A 13 5.09 -0.19 34.06
CA ALA A 13 6.46 -0.61 33.79
C ALA A 13 6.65 -1.00 32.32
N LEU A 14 5.71 -1.78 31.76
CA LEU A 14 5.72 -2.19 30.35
C LEU A 14 5.59 -0.98 29.43
N TYR A 15 4.65 -0.07 29.69
CA TYR A 15 4.48 1.17 28.92
C TYR A 15 5.78 1.98 28.88
N ARG A 16 6.39 2.23 30.04
CA ARG A 16 7.66 2.96 30.13
C ARG A 16 8.79 2.24 29.41
N TYR A 17 8.85 0.91 29.51
CA TYR A 17 9.85 0.12 28.81
C TYR A 17 9.70 0.24 27.29
N MET A 18 8.47 0.09 26.78
CA MET A 18 8.17 0.24 25.35
C MET A 18 8.53 1.64 24.84
N CYS A 19 8.11 2.70 25.55
CA CYS A 19 8.38 4.07 25.13
C CYS A 19 9.88 4.41 25.13
N HIS A 20 10.65 3.95 26.11
CA HIS A 20 12.06 4.31 26.21
C HIS A 20 13.00 3.40 25.41
N ASN A 21 12.63 2.14 25.17
CA ASN A 21 13.58 1.15 24.64
C ASN A 21 13.13 0.48 23.33
N ILE A 22 11.87 0.61 22.92
CA ILE A 22 11.36 -0.10 21.74
C ILE A 22 10.81 0.86 20.69
N VAL A 23 9.77 1.65 21.01
CA VAL A 23 8.96 2.36 20.00
C VAL A 23 9.07 3.89 20.05
N GLY A 24 9.50 4.46 21.17
CA GLY A 24 9.47 5.91 21.39
C GLY A 24 8.20 6.40 22.11
N SER A 25 8.19 7.68 22.50
CA SER A 25 6.99 8.33 23.03
C SER A 25 5.96 8.57 21.93
N GLU A 26 4.70 8.77 22.30
CA GLU A 26 3.64 9.13 21.35
C GLU A 26 3.98 10.38 20.53
N GLU A 27 4.59 11.39 21.16
CA GLU A 27 5.06 12.61 20.49
C GLU A 27 6.15 12.31 19.45
N HIS A 28 7.08 11.43 19.78
CA HIS A 28 8.15 11.01 18.87
C HIS A 28 7.57 10.29 17.64
N VAL A 29 6.70 9.30 17.87
CA VAL A 29 6.03 8.54 16.79
C VAL A 29 5.22 9.46 15.89
N ASN A 30 4.43 10.38 16.46
CA ASN A 30 3.64 11.34 15.69
C ASN A 30 4.50 12.31 14.88
N THR A 31 5.65 12.72 15.43
CA THR A 31 6.61 13.58 14.73
C THR A 31 7.19 12.88 13.50
N ILE A 32 7.61 11.62 13.63
CA ILE A 32 8.12 10.83 12.49
C ILE A 32 7.05 10.68 11.40
N ARG A 33 5.81 10.33 11.77
CA ARG A 33 4.69 10.21 10.80
C ARG A 33 4.47 11.50 10.00
N LEU A 34 4.50 12.64 10.70
CA LEU A 34 4.36 13.95 10.06
C LEU A 34 5.54 14.26 9.13
N MET A 35 6.76 13.97 9.58
CA MET A 35 7.97 14.16 8.77
C MET A 35 7.95 13.29 7.51
N ASN A 36 7.56 12.02 7.62
CA ASN A 36 7.41 11.11 6.48
C ASN A 36 6.36 11.62 5.50
N THR A 37 5.17 12.01 5.99
CA THR A 37 4.11 12.59 5.15
C THR A 37 4.58 13.86 4.43
N ALA A 38 5.30 14.75 5.12
CA ALA A 38 5.84 15.97 4.51
C ALA A 38 6.89 15.65 3.44
N ARG A 39 7.81 14.73 3.74
CA ARG A 39 8.83 14.24 2.80
C ARG A 39 8.19 13.67 1.54
N ASP A 40 7.19 12.83 1.69
CA ASP A 40 6.49 12.15 0.60
C ASP A 40 5.82 13.16 -0.35
N ASN A 41 5.13 14.15 0.22
CA ASN A 41 4.52 15.23 -0.54
C ASN A 41 5.56 16.05 -1.32
N LEU A 42 6.69 16.40 -0.69
CA LEU A 42 7.75 17.18 -1.32
C LEU A 42 8.43 16.44 -2.47
N LEU A 43 8.66 15.14 -2.34
CA LEU A 43 9.34 14.34 -3.37
C LEU A 43 8.46 14.07 -4.60
N CYS A 44 7.14 14.17 -4.46
CA CYS A 44 6.17 13.73 -5.47
C CYS A 44 5.41 14.81 -6.21
N ASP A 45 5.62 16.09 -5.91
CA ASP A 45 4.83 17.21 -6.47
C ASP A 45 4.76 17.17 -8.02
N ASN A 46 5.87 16.85 -8.69
CA ASN A 46 5.95 16.78 -10.16
C ASN A 46 6.23 15.38 -10.75
N ARG A 47 6.01 14.30 -9.97
CA ARG A 47 6.23 12.93 -10.43
C ARG A 47 4.95 12.28 -10.97
N ALA A 48 5.13 11.28 -11.84
CA ALA A 48 4.05 10.46 -12.39
C ALA A 48 3.35 9.56 -11.34
N ALA A 49 3.96 9.40 -10.17
CA ALA A 49 3.44 8.65 -9.03
C ALA A 49 3.49 9.47 -7.74
N VAL A 50 2.58 9.17 -6.81
CA VAL A 50 2.65 9.58 -5.41
C VAL A 50 3.45 8.53 -4.66
N MET A 51 4.40 8.95 -3.85
CA MET A 51 5.15 8.10 -2.94
C MET A 51 4.46 8.12 -1.59
N ILE A 52 4.37 6.99 -0.93
CA ILE A 52 3.82 6.84 0.40
C ILE A 52 4.80 5.98 1.18
N THR A 53 5.37 6.55 2.24
CA THR A 53 6.13 5.81 3.24
C THR A 53 5.14 4.98 4.02
N SER A 54 5.31 3.67 3.97
CA SER A 54 4.41 2.70 4.58
C SER A 54 5.17 1.82 5.58
N GLY A 55 4.53 0.75 6.05
CA GLY A 55 5.14 -0.16 7.01
C GLY A 55 5.36 0.49 8.38
N SER A 56 6.22 -0.13 9.17
CA SER A 56 6.53 0.33 10.54
C SER A 56 7.04 1.78 10.56
N PHE A 57 7.98 2.10 9.66
CA PHE A 57 8.55 3.43 9.55
C PHE A 57 7.52 4.49 9.13
N GLY A 58 6.63 4.16 8.18
CA GLY A 58 5.52 5.03 7.77
C GLY A 58 4.56 5.35 8.92
N GLU A 59 4.33 4.39 9.81
CA GLU A 59 3.53 4.56 11.03
C GLU A 59 4.30 5.22 12.19
N GLY A 60 5.54 5.66 11.96
CA GLY A 60 6.37 6.38 12.94
C GLY A 60 7.11 5.47 13.92
N LEU A 61 7.13 4.16 13.67
CA LEU A 61 7.83 3.18 14.49
C LEU A 61 9.20 2.90 13.86
N ASP A 62 10.24 3.51 14.41
CA ASP A 62 11.63 3.27 14.01
C ASP A 62 12.28 2.23 14.93
N MET A 63 12.07 0.96 14.59
CA MET A 63 12.57 -0.18 15.39
C MET A 63 13.83 -0.76 14.75
N LYS A 64 14.75 -1.24 15.60
CA LYS A 64 15.97 -1.89 15.12
C LYS A 64 15.65 -3.11 14.25
N GLY A 65 16.17 -3.09 13.03
CA GLY A 65 16.01 -4.19 12.06
C GLY A 65 14.78 -4.03 11.16
N SER A 66 14.02 -2.95 11.30
CA SER A 66 13.01 -2.57 10.32
C SER A 66 13.67 -1.85 9.14
N ASP A 67 13.23 -2.22 7.94
CA ASP A 67 13.51 -1.58 6.67
C ASP A 67 12.39 -0.58 6.30
N PRO A 68 12.68 0.51 5.57
CA PRO A 68 11.63 1.40 5.08
C PRO A 68 10.91 0.84 3.84
N ASP A 69 9.59 0.67 3.98
CA ASP A 69 8.70 0.30 2.87
C ASP A 69 8.17 1.53 2.13
N LEU A 70 8.36 1.60 0.81
CA LEU A 70 7.90 2.71 -0.03
C LEU A 70 6.88 2.23 -1.06
N MET A 71 5.68 2.81 -1.04
CA MET A 71 4.66 2.59 -2.07
C MET A 71 4.66 3.72 -3.09
N PHE A 72 4.68 3.38 -4.39
CA PHE A 72 4.57 4.33 -5.50
C PHE A 72 3.24 4.11 -6.21
N VAL A 73 2.28 4.99 -5.95
CA VAL A 73 0.93 4.93 -6.53
C VAL A 73 0.87 5.78 -7.79
N HIS A 74 0.66 5.15 -8.94
CA HIS A 74 0.67 5.84 -10.24
C HIS A 74 -0.54 6.80 -10.38
N LYS A 75 -0.30 8.09 -10.65
CA LYS A 75 -1.35 9.14 -10.65
C LYS A 75 -2.34 9.05 -11.82
N ARG A 76 -1.92 8.42 -12.93
CA ARG A 76 -2.71 8.32 -14.17
C ARG A 76 -3.18 6.90 -14.51
N ILE A 77 -3.20 6.01 -13.51
CA ILE A 77 -3.74 4.65 -13.65
C ILE A 77 -4.73 4.41 -12.52
N GLU A 78 -5.95 4.01 -12.88
CA GLU A 78 -7.00 3.66 -11.92
C GLU A 78 -7.52 2.25 -12.18
N VAL A 79 -7.84 1.54 -11.08
CA VAL A 79 -8.42 0.20 -11.08
C VAL A 79 -9.84 0.26 -10.50
N TYR A 80 -10.75 -0.49 -11.07
CA TYR A 80 -12.13 -0.64 -10.56
C TYR A 80 -12.62 -2.08 -10.70
N GLU A 81 -13.51 -2.53 -9.83
CA GLU A 81 -14.12 -3.88 -9.90
C GLU A 81 -15.47 -3.82 -10.62
N ASP A 82 -16.46 -3.13 -10.04
CA ASP A 82 -17.86 -3.24 -10.49
C ASP A 82 -18.35 -2.09 -11.38
N VAL A 83 -18.03 -0.84 -11.03
CA VAL A 83 -18.59 0.35 -11.70
C VAL A 83 -17.55 0.93 -12.66
N GLN A 84 -17.86 0.88 -13.96
CA GLN A 84 -17.05 1.58 -14.95
C GLN A 84 -17.04 3.07 -14.60
N PRO A 85 -15.87 3.68 -14.36
CA PRO A 85 -15.80 5.08 -14.01
C PRO A 85 -16.25 5.93 -15.21
N ASN A 86 -16.71 7.14 -14.94
CA ASN A 86 -16.83 8.16 -15.98
C ASN A 86 -15.42 8.37 -16.58
N LEU A 87 -15.20 7.82 -17.77
CA LEU A 87 -13.88 7.69 -18.36
C LEU A 87 -13.28 9.08 -18.60
N ASN A 88 -12.27 9.44 -17.81
CA ASN A 88 -11.39 10.56 -18.12
C ASN A 88 -10.34 10.09 -19.13
N THR A 89 -10.34 10.65 -20.34
CA THR A 89 -9.43 10.25 -21.41
C THR A 89 -7.95 10.43 -21.07
N SER A 90 -7.62 11.23 -20.05
CA SER A 90 -6.26 11.47 -19.55
C SER A 90 -5.73 10.38 -18.60
N ILE A 91 -6.59 9.43 -18.21
CA ILE A 91 -6.31 8.35 -17.25
C ILE A 91 -6.34 7.01 -17.99
N THR A 92 -5.47 6.08 -17.61
CA THR A 92 -5.56 4.68 -18.02
C THR A 92 -6.41 3.91 -17.02
N TYR A 93 -7.30 3.05 -17.52
CA TYR A 93 -8.22 2.31 -16.68
C TYR A 93 -8.07 0.79 -16.85
N PHE A 94 -7.98 0.09 -15.73
CA PHE A 94 -8.07 -1.36 -15.64
C PHE A 94 -9.33 -1.77 -14.86
N SER A 95 -9.99 -2.84 -15.31
CA SER A 95 -10.97 -3.54 -14.47
C SER A 95 -10.32 -4.71 -13.74
N MET A 96 -10.74 -4.95 -12.52
CA MET A 96 -10.32 -6.05 -11.66
C MET A 96 -11.20 -7.28 -11.90
N GLU A 97 -10.58 -8.43 -12.19
CA GLU A 97 -11.26 -9.73 -12.33
C GLU A 97 -10.78 -10.67 -11.20
N THR A 98 -11.72 -11.16 -10.36
CA THR A 98 -11.41 -11.94 -9.14
C THR A 98 -11.95 -13.37 -9.13
N ASP A 99 -12.77 -13.76 -10.10
CA ASP A 99 -13.52 -15.03 -10.03
C ASP A 99 -12.65 -16.29 -10.26
N ASN A 100 -11.55 -16.17 -11.00
CA ASN A 100 -10.72 -17.30 -11.44
C ASN A 100 -9.26 -17.20 -10.97
N VAL A 101 -9.05 -16.56 -9.82
CA VAL A 101 -7.71 -16.31 -9.26
C VAL A 101 -7.62 -16.86 -7.84
N LYS A 102 -6.39 -17.12 -7.39
CA LYS A 102 -6.15 -17.55 -6.00
C LYS A 102 -6.57 -16.43 -5.03
N PRO A 103 -7.06 -16.76 -3.82
CA PRO A 103 -7.32 -15.76 -2.80
C PRO A 103 -6.12 -14.83 -2.59
N GLY A 104 -6.36 -13.52 -2.55
CA GLY A 104 -5.32 -12.50 -2.46
C GLY A 104 -4.71 -12.05 -3.79
N PHE A 105 -5.14 -12.61 -4.92
CA PHE A 105 -4.71 -12.20 -6.26
C PHE A 105 -5.87 -11.64 -7.08
N THR A 106 -5.54 -10.92 -8.14
CA THR A 106 -6.50 -10.45 -9.15
C THR A 106 -5.84 -10.31 -10.51
N GLN A 107 -6.65 -10.36 -11.57
CA GLN A 107 -6.25 -10.00 -12.93
C GLN A 107 -6.73 -8.59 -13.27
N LEU A 108 -5.86 -7.81 -13.93
CA LEU A 108 -6.19 -6.45 -14.37
C LEU A 108 -6.39 -6.43 -15.88
N LEU A 109 -7.64 -6.29 -16.30
CA LEU A 109 -8.02 -6.19 -17.71
C LEU A 109 -8.01 -4.73 -18.16
N LEU A 110 -7.27 -4.42 -19.22
CA LEU A 110 -7.21 -3.08 -19.80
C LEU A 110 -8.55 -2.70 -20.44
N LYS A 111 -9.09 -1.54 -20.06
CA LYS A 111 -10.37 -1.02 -20.54
C LYS A 111 -10.21 0.25 -21.36
N HIS A 112 -9.26 1.10 -20.98
CA HIS A 112 -8.89 2.30 -21.72
C HIS A 112 -7.42 2.63 -21.45
N ALA A 113 -6.68 3.01 -22.48
CA ALA A 113 -5.26 3.33 -22.38
C ALA A 113 -5.02 4.79 -22.78
N CYS A 114 -4.42 5.55 -21.87
CA CYS A 114 -3.90 6.89 -22.15
C CYS A 114 -2.36 6.90 -22.19
N LEU A 115 -1.74 5.90 -21.56
CA LEU A 115 -0.29 5.80 -21.43
C LEU A 115 0.22 4.72 -22.38
N GLN A 116 1.15 5.07 -23.26
CA GLN A 116 1.62 4.17 -24.30
C GLN A 116 2.32 2.92 -23.75
N PHE A 117 3.10 3.07 -22.67
CA PHE A 117 3.85 1.95 -22.07
C PHE A 117 2.96 0.81 -21.56
N VAL A 118 1.66 1.09 -21.34
CA VAL A 118 0.69 0.08 -20.90
C VAL A 118 0.64 -1.09 -21.88
N PHE A 119 0.82 -0.83 -23.17
CA PHE A 119 0.85 -1.90 -24.17
C PHE A 119 2.11 -2.77 -24.09
N ASP A 120 3.22 -2.25 -23.56
CA ASP A 120 4.47 -3.00 -23.39
C ASP A 120 4.43 -3.92 -22.17
N VAL A 121 3.58 -3.59 -21.18
CA VAL A 121 3.44 -4.34 -19.92
C VAL A 121 2.16 -5.16 -19.85
N CYS A 122 1.37 -5.17 -20.93
CA CYS A 122 0.15 -5.96 -21.06
C CYS A 122 0.34 -7.13 -22.02
N GLU A 123 -0.22 -8.28 -21.65
CA GLU A 123 -0.25 -9.48 -22.48
C GLU A 123 -1.63 -9.66 -23.12
N LYS A 124 -1.66 -10.06 -24.39
CA LYS A 124 -2.90 -10.32 -25.11
C LYS A 124 -3.34 -11.77 -24.94
N ILE A 125 -4.40 -12.01 -24.18
CA ILE A 125 -4.96 -13.33 -23.90
C ILE A 125 -6.40 -13.35 -24.43
N ASN A 126 -6.70 -14.26 -25.36
CA ASN A 126 -8.03 -14.41 -25.97
C ASN A 126 -8.63 -13.09 -26.50
N GLY A 127 -7.79 -12.25 -27.12
CA GLY A 127 -8.22 -10.96 -27.68
C GLY A 127 -8.33 -9.81 -26.69
N LYS A 128 -8.15 -10.06 -25.39
CA LYS A 128 -8.15 -9.06 -24.31
C LYS A 128 -6.73 -8.76 -23.84
N TYR A 129 -6.48 -7.56 -23.33
CA TYR A 129 -5.17 -7.16 -22.81
C TYR A 129 -5.18 -7.18 -21.28
N TYR A 130 -4.29 -7.95 -20.66
CA TYR A 130 -4.16 -8.07 -19.22
C TYR A 130 -2.82 -7.50 -18.76
N CYS A 131 -2.80 -6.70 -17.69
CA CYS A 131 -1.55 -6.20 -17.11
C CYS A 131 -0.74 -7.36 -16.52
N SER A 132 0.51 -7.49 -16.94
CA SER A 132 1.44 -8.47 -16.41
C SER A 132 2.29 -7.80 -15.33
N SER A 133 2.15 -8.24 -14.08
CA SER A 133 2.95 -7.72 -12.97
C SER A 133 4.45 -7.99 -13.14
N ALA A 134 4.81 -9.08 -13.85
CA ALA A 134 6.19 -9.39 -14.18
C ALA A 134 6.79 -8.38 -15.17
N LEU A 135 6.13 -8.17 -16.32
CA LEU A 135 6.57 -7.20 -17.32
C LEU A 135 6.59 -5.77 -16.75
N TYR A 136 5.61 -5.42 -15.92
CA TYR A 136 5.59 -4.11 -15.27
C TYR A 136 6.80 -3.94 -14.34
N LYS A 137 7.12 -4.92 -13.50
CA LYS A 137 8.33 -4.88 -12.66
C LYS A 137 9.62 -4.81 -13.49
N GLU A 138 9.74 -5.62 -14.54
CA GLU A 138 10.89 -5.58 -15.44
C GLU A 138 11.08 -4.20 -16.07
N SER A 139 9.99 -3.56 -16.51
CA SER A 139 10.03 -2.21 -17.09
C SER A 139 10.56 -1.15 -16.13
N LEU A 140 10.34 -1.33 -14.82
CA LEU A 140 10.76 -0.40 -13.78
C LEU A 140 12.25 -0.56 -13.41
N MET A 141 12.82 -1.74 -13.63
CA MET A 141 14.22 -2.05 -13.32
C MET A 141 15.18 -1.71 -14.47
N VAL A 142 14.68 -1.27 -15.63
CA VAL A 142 15.54 -0.96 -16.79
C VAL A 142 16.56 0.12 -16.41
N GLY A 143 17.84 -0.23 -16.47
CA GLY A 143 18.94 0.69 -16.16
C GLY A 143 19.19 0.92 -14.66
N GLN A 144 18.57 0.14 -13.78
CA GLN A 144 18.75 0.22 -12.33
C GLN A 144 19.30 -1.11 -11.78
N GLN A 145 20.16 -1.03 -10.77
CA GLN A 145 20.61 -2.20 -10.02
C GLN A 145 19.63 -2.42 -8.87
N MET A 146 18.64 -3.27 -9.12
CA MET A 146 17.57 -3.60 -8.18
C MET A 146 17.25 -5.09 -8.25
N LYS A 147 16.64 -5.63 -7.19
CA LYS A 147 16.30 -7.05 -7.08
C LYS A 147 14.80 -7.23 -6.86
N ILE A 148 14.25 -8.29 -7.43
CA ILE A 148 12.85 -8.65 -7.16
C ILE A 148 12.76 -9.26 -5.76
N HIS A 149 11.94 -8.67 -4.89
CA HIS A 149 11.63 -9.19 -3.56
C HIS A 149 10.11 -9.39 -3.43
N GLY A 150 9.64 -10.56 -3.86
CA GLY A 150 8.21 -10.87 -3.88
C GLY A 150 7.40 -9.88 -4.76
N PRO A 151 6.40 -9.18 -4.20
CA PRO A 151 5.65 -8.15 -4.94
C PRO A 151 6.45 -6.84 -5.10
N CYS A 152 7.49 -6.63 -4.30
CA CYS A 152 8.32 -5.43 -4.30
C CYS A 152 9.55 -5.58 -5.21
N ILE A 153 10.18 -4.44 -5.45
CA ILE A 153 11.53 -4.34 -6.00
C ILE A 153 12.38 -3.69 -4.90
N SER A 154 13.48 -4.31 -4.53
CA SER A 154 14.40 -3.78 -3.52
C SER A 154 15.61 -3.15 -4.18
N ASP A 155 16.22 -2.17 -3.52
CA ASP A 155 17.58 -1.75 -3.84
C ASP A 155 18.59 -2.90 -3.61
N ASP A 156 19.81 -2.69 -4.08
CA ASP A 156 20.82 -3.74 -4.14
C ASP A 156 21.30 -4.20 -2.75
N ASP A 157 21.30 -3.30 -1.78
CA ASP A 157 21.59 -3.53 -0.36
C ASP A 157 20.37 -4.02 0.44
N GLY A 158 19.16 -4.02 -0.16
CA GLY A 158 17.92 -4.49 0.45
C GLY A 158 17.45 -3.61 1.60
N TRP A 159 17.83 -2.34 1.58
CA TRP A 159 17.44 -1.35 2.57
C TRP A 159 16.05 -0.78 2.28
N PHE A 160 15.69 -0.57 1.01
CA PHE A 160 14.37 -0.09 0.63
C PHE A 160 13.59 -1.13 -0.16
N ASP A 161 12.36 -1.40 0.27
CA ASP A 161 11.39 -2.18 -0.50
C ASP A 161 10.41 -1.24 -1.22
N HIS A 162 10.41 -1.29 -2.56
CA HIS A 162 9.58 -0.46 -3.40
C HIS A 162 8.38 -1.26 -3.94
N ALA A 163 7.18 -0.91 -3.50
CA ALA A 163 5.92 -1.44 -4.02
C ALA A 163 5.32 -0.47 -5.05
N PHE A 164 5.16 -0.90 -6.30
CA PHE A 164 4.54 -0.09 -7.35
C PHE A 164 3.06 -0.46 -7.50
N CYS A 165 2.19 0.52 -7.30
CA CYS A 165 0.77 0.29 -7.06
C CYS A 165 -0.12 1.07 -8.01
N PHE A 166 -1.29 0.51 -8.31
CA PHE A 166 -2.39 1.23 -8.95
C PHE A 166 -3.51 1.45 -7.94
N HIS A 167 -4.11 2.63 -7.96
CA HIS A 167 -5.13 2.99 -6.98
C HIS A 167 -6.47 2.35 -7.35
N CYS A 168 -7.09 1.63 -6.41
CA CYS A 168 -8.49 1.22 -6.48
C CYS A 168 -9.31 2.07 -5.51
N LYS A 169 -10.23 2.91 -6.03
CA LYS A 169 -10.99 3.88 -5.21
C LYS A 169 -12.13 3.26 -4.40
N SER A 170 -12.37 1.95 -4.56
CA SER A 170 -13.50 1.28 -3.96
C SER A 170 -13.07 -0.03 -3.32
N TRP A 171 -13.74 -0.39 -2.24
CA TRP A 171 -13.59 -1.70 -1.63
C TRP A 171 -14.02 -2.79 -2.62
N ILE A 172 -13.18 -3.80 -2.78
CA ILE A 172 -13.50 -4.98 -3.59
C ILE A 172 -14.56 -5.83 -2.91
N SER A 173 -15.42 -6.47 -3.69
CA SER A 173 -16.59 -7.24 -3.27
C SER A 173 -16.26 -8.26 -2.19
N ILE A 174 -15.16 -9.00 -2.37
CA ILE A 174 -14.67 -10.00 -1.42
C ILE A 174 -14.19 -9.38 -0.09
N ALA A 175 -13.78 -8.11 -0.11
CA ALA A 175 -13.33 -7.38 1.08
C ALA A 175 -14.47 -6.63 1.79
N LYS A 176 -15.59 -6.32 1.11
CA LYS A 176 -16.75 -5.62 1.71
C LYS A 176 -17.30 -6.34 2.94
N GLN A 177 -17.20 -7.66 3.01
CA GLN A 177 -17.64 -8.43 4.18
C GLN A 177 -16.89 -8.07 5.47
N TRP A 178 -15.65 -7.57 5.38
CA TRP A 178 -14.86 -7.19 6.54
C TRP A 178 -15.35 -5.90 7.19
N ILE A 179 -15.93 -4.99 6.41
CA ILE A 179 -16.57 -3.77 6.91
C ILE A 179 -17.73 -4.14 7.85
N GLY A 180 -18.48 -5.20 7.52
CA GLY A 180 -19.60 -5.68 8.34
C GLY A 180 -19.20 -6.53 9.56
N ARG A 181 -17.93 -6.92 9.72
CA ARG A 181 -17.45 -7.75 10.85
C ARG A 181 -17.13 -6.96 12.13
N SER A 182 -17.18 -5.63 12.09
CA SER A 182 -17.01 -4.82 13.30
C SER A 182 -18.15 -5.12 14.27
N ASN A 183 -17.86 -5.81 15.37
CA ASN A 183 -18.84 -6.11 16.43
C ASN A 183 -19.12 -4.87 17.28
N ASN A 184 -19.67 -3.79 16.70
CA ASN A 184 -20.12 -2.52 17.33
C ASN A 184 -19.18 -1.84 18.36
N SER A 185 -17.99 -2.37 18.61
CA SER A 185 -17.09 -2.01 19.70
C SER A 185 -15.69 -1.71 19.20
N TRP A 186 -15.27 -2.30 18.06
CA TRP A 186 -14.03 -1.95 17.39
C TRP A 186 -13.98 -2.46 15.94
N PRO A 187 -13.47 -1.67 14.98
CA PRO A 187 -13.32 -0.22 15.07
C PRO A 187 -14.71 0.44 15.22
N ASN A 188 -14.79 1.61 15.86
CA ASN A 188 -16.06 2.36 15.89
C ASN A 188 -16.56 2.60 14.46
N TYR A 189 -17.87 2.52 14.25
CA TYR A 189 -18.54 2.66 12.93
C TYR A 189 -18.12 3.91 12.13
N ILE A 190 -17.67 4.97 12.80
CA ILE A 190 -17.15 6.21 12.19
C ILE A 190 -15.83 5.97 11.44
N MET A 191 -15.03 4.99 11.85
CA MET A 191 -13.76 4.63 11.22
C MET A 191 -13.93 3.66 10.03
N SER A 192 -15.07 2.98 9.89
CA SER A 192 -15.30 1.98 8.84
C SER A 192 -15.94 2.53 7.54
N ASN A 193 -16.39 3.78 7.54
CA ASN A 193 -17.11 4.41 6.40
C ASN A 193 -16.44 5.69 5.85
N LYS A 194 -15.15 5.90 6.12
CA LYS A 194 -14.32 6.89 5.42
C LYS A 194 -13.65 6.25 4.21
#